data_AF-A0A968RHF5-F1
#
_entry.id   AF-A0A968RHF5-F1
#
_cell.length_a   1.000
_cell.length_b   1.000
_cell.length_c   1.000
_cell.angle_alpha   90.00
_cell.angle_beta   90.00
_cell.angle_gamma   90.00
#
_symmetry.space_group_name_H-M   'P 1'
#
loop_
_entity.id
_entity.type
_entity.pdbx_description
1 polymer ?
#
loop_
_entity_poly.entity_id
_entity_poly.type
_entity_poly.pdbx_seq_one_letter_code
_entity_poly.pdbx_strand_id
1 'polypeptide(L)'
;MSNHSSGNIPSGVDVNNLSQINSQQRTHILDSDTTGGGHGPGRGISGKSEFPSRWSDEQIINYISEVVQDPNSQWVQRTGQPGAKYTIAGKPVRWQIEGTRDSVNIKVIVEPDGKGIITAFPTNLPKNP
;
A
#
# COMPACT_ATOMS: atom_id res chain seq x y z
N MET A 1 2.00 29.14 13.52
CA MET A 1 1.68 27.88 14.21
C MET A 1 1.15 26.93 13.15
N SER A 2 2.02 26.11 12.57
CA SER A 2 1.65 25.15 11.52
C SER A 2 0.99 23.95 12.18
N ASN A 3 -0.33 23.83 12.05
CA ASN A 3 -1.06 22.62 12.38
C ASN A 3 -0.55 21.49 11.47
N HIS A 4 0.32 20.64 12.00
CA HIS A 4 0.59 19.34 11.40
C HIS A 4 -0.64 18.47 11.65
N SER A 5 -1.61 18.56 10.73
CA SER A 5 -2.67 17.55 10.64
C SER A 5 -1.98 16.22 10.36
N SER A 6 -1.99 15.31 11.33
CA SER A 6 -1.77 13.89 11.09
C SER A 6 -2.50 13.53 9.79
N GLY A 7 -1.81 12.92 8.81
CA GLY A 7 -2.47 12.39 7.62
C GLY A 7 -3.71 11.62 8.06
N ASN A 8 -4.82 11.75 7.33
CA ASN A 8 -6.17 11.32 7.73
C ASN A 8 -6.32 9.80 8.03
N ILE A 9 -5.61 9.29 9.04
CA ILE A 9 -5.66 7.91 9.50
C ILE A 9 -7.07 7.72 10.08
N PRO A 10 -7.83 6.71 9.62
CA PRO A 10 -9.19 6.48 10.10
C PRO A 10 -9.17 6.19 11.60
N SER A 11 -10.16 6.69 12.32
CA SER A 11 -10.27 6.49 13.76
C SER A 11 -10.33 4.99 14.11
N GLY A 12 -9.51 4.57 15.07
CA GLY A 12 -9.46 3.18 15.55
C GLY A 12 -8.63 2.22 14.68
N VAL A 13 -7.88 2.72 13.69
CA VAL A 13 -6.92 1.91 12.95
C VAL A 13 -5.63 1.76 13.75
N ASP A 14 -5.23 0.51 14.03
CA ASP A 14 -3.90 0.18 14.53
C ASP A 14 -2.92 0.01 13.36
N VAL A 15 -2.11 1.05 13.11
CA VAL A 15 -1.14 1.06 12.01
C VAL A 15 0.01 0.07 12.20
N ASN A 16 0.33 -0.32 13.44
CA ASN A 16 1.39 -1.28 13.70
C ASN A 16 0.94 -2.68 13.29
N ASN A 17 -0.28 -3.06 13.64
CA ASN A 17 -0.86 -4.33 13.19
C ASN A 17 -1.14 -4.32 11.67
N LEU A 18 -1.67 -3.20 11.15
CA LEU A 18 -2.00 -3.08 9.72
C LEU A 18 -0.79 -3.13 8.79
N SER A 19 0.36 -2.65 9.26
CA SER A 19 1.61 -2.62 8.47
C SER A 19 2.32 -3.97 8.40
N GLN A 20 1.82 -5.01 9.08
CA GLN A 20 2.34 -6.36 8.95
C GLN A 20 2.01 -6.96 7.59
N ILE A 21 3.03 -7.48 6.91
CA ILE A 21 2.91 -8.12 5.60
C ILE A 21 3.22 -9.60 5.76
N ASN A 22 2.22 -10.45 5.57
CA ASN A 22 2.37 -11.90 5.59
C ASN A 22 2.93 -12.43 4.25
N SER A 23 3.27 -13.72 4.21
CA SER A 23 3.88 -14.35 3.04
C SER A 23 3.02 -14.26 1.78
N GLN A 24 1.70 -14.42 1.89
CA GLN A 24 0.79 -14.33 0.73
C GLN A 24 0.74 -12.91 0.17
N GLN A 25 0.66 -11.90 1.03
CA GLN A 25 0.70 -10.49 0.62
C GLN A 25 2.04 -10.13 -0.01
N ARG A 26 3.15 -10.63 0.55
CA ARG A 26 4.49 -10.46 -0.03
C ARG A 26 4.55 -11.03 -1.44
N THR A 27 4.10 -12.27 -1.64
CA THR A 27 4.04 -12.90 -2.96
C THR A 27 3.17 -12.10 -3.92
N HIS A 28 1.97 -11.68 -3.51
CA HIS A 28 1.11 -10.84 -4.34
C HIS A 28 1.83 -9.54 -4.77
N ILE A 29 2.42 -8.83 -3.82
CA ILE A 29 3.10 -7.55 -4.07
C ILE A 29 4.30 -7.72 -4.99
N LEU A 30 5.18 -8.68 -4.71
CA LEU A 30 6.48 -8.78 -5.38
C LEU A 30 6.47 -9.67 -6.62
N ASP A 31 5.79 -10.81 -6.57
CA ASP A 31 5.98 -11.91 -7.52
C ASP A 31 4.75 -12.19 -8.39
N SER A 32 3.61 -11.56 -8.07
CA SER A 32 2.28 -11.85 -8.60
C SER A 32 1.69 -13.16 -8.07
N ASP A 33 0.36 -13.19 -8.02
CA ASP A 33 -0.44 -14.39 -7.81
C ASP A 33 -1.59 -14.46 -8.83
N THR A 34 -2.55 -15.37 -8.62
CA THR A 34 -3.71 -15.55 -9.51
C THR A 34 -4.65 -14.34 -9.57
N THR A 35 -4.50 -13.39 -8.65
CA THR A 35 -5.28 -12.15 -8.57
C THR A 35 -4.50 -10.92 -9.07
N GLY A 36 -3.25 -11.11 -9.51
CA GLY A 36 -2.38 -10.08 -10.08
C GLY A 36 -1.23 -9.69 -9.16
N GLY A 37 -0.88 -8.40 -9.16
CA GLY A 37 0.28 -7.86 -8.44
C GLY A 37 1.57 -7.92 -9.25
N GLY A 38 2.68 -8.27 -8.59
CA GLY A 38 4.00 -8.46 -9.18
C GLY A 38 4.72 -7.17 -9.56
N HIS A 39 5.15 -6.45 -8.54
CA HIS A 39 5.83 -5.16 -8.59
C HIS A 39 7.27 -5.24 -8.08
N GLY A 40 7.77 -6.43 -7.78
CA GLY A 40 9.17 -6.62 -7.40
C GLY A 40 10.11 -6.33 -8.58
N PRO A 41 11.37 -6.01 -8.30
CA PRO A 41 12.35 -5.71 -9.34
C PRO A 41 12.63 -6.93 -10.22
N GLY A 42 12.70 -6.70 -11.54
CA GLY A 42 13.07 -7.69 -12.54
C GLY A 42 12.00 -8.74 -12.84
N ARG A 43 10.74 -8.55 -12.44
CA ARG A 43 9.66 -9.52 -12.70
C ARG A 43 9.14 -9.48 -14.14
N GLY A 44 9.31 -8.37 -14.84
CA GLY A 44 8.98 -8.17 -16.24
C GLY A 44 7.49 -8.29 -16.57
N ILE A 45 6.58 -8.09 -15.61
CA ILE A 45 5.15 -8.28 -15.85
C ILE A 45 4.60 -7.11 -16.67
N SER A 46 4.10 -7.41 -17.88
CA SER A 46 3.59 -6.43 -18.83
C SER A 46 2.52 -5.52 -18.22
N GLY A 47 2.65 -4.21 -18.46
CA GLY A 47 1.71 -3.19 -17.99
C GLY A 47 1.80 -2.85 -16.49
N LYS A 48 2.73 -3.46 -15.74
CA LYS A 48 3.02 -3.15 -14.32
C LYS A 48 4.26 -2.28 -14.19
N SER A 49 4.28 -1.38 -13.22
CA SER A 49 5.50 -0.72 -12.76
C SER A 49 6.18 -1.60 -11.71
N GLU A 50 7.50 -1.55 -11.65
CA GLU A 50 8.29 -2.29 -10.66
C GLU A 50 8.99 -1.34 -9.71
N PHE A 51 9.16 -1.77 -8.46
CA PHE A 51 10.08 -1.13 -7.54
C PHE A 51 11.51 -1.18 -8.12
N PRO A 52 12.35 -0.19 -7.79
CA PRO A 52 13.67 -0.13 -8.40
C PRO A 52 14.55 -1.34 -8.10
N SER A 53 15.36 -1.75 -9.07
CA SER A 53 16.33 -2.84 -8.92
C SER A 53 17.41 -2.62 -7.86
N ARG A 54 17.59 -1.38 -7.38
CA ARG A 54 18.48 -1.05 -6.26
C ARG A 54 17.88 -1.36 -4.88
N TRP A 55 16.59 -1.69 -4.80
CA TRP A 55 15.96 -2.13 -3.56
C TRP A 55 15.85 -3.65 -3.56
N SER A 56 16.20 -4.27 -2.42
CA SER A 56 15.90 -5.68 -2.20
C SER A 56 14.41 -5.89 -1.94
N ASP A 57 13.92 -7.12 -2.15
CA ASP A 57 12.56 -7.52 -1.79
C ASP A 57 12.24 -7.20 -0.32
N GLU A 58 13.20 -7.40 0.59
CA GLU A 58 13.03 -7.07 2.01
C GLU A 58 12.92 -5.57 2.27
N GLN A 59 13.75 -4.78 1.60
CA GLN A 59 13.70 -3.32 1.69
C GLN A 59 12.35 -2.78 1.17
N ILE A 60 11.82 -3.37 0.10
CA ILE A 60 10.49 -3.01 -0.43
C ILE A 60 9.40 -3.27 0.63
N ILE A 61 9.40 -4.45 1.24
CA ILE A 61 8.42 -4.80 2.29
C ILE A 61 8.52 -3.82 3.46
N ASN A 62 9.74 -3.51 3.93
CA ASN A 62 9.95 -2.55 5.01
C ASN A 62 9.44 -1.15 4.63
N TYR A 63 9.75 -0.66 3.42
CA TYR A 63 9.26 0.65 2.96
C TYR A 63 7.74 0.73 2.84
N ILE A 64 7.08 -0.37 2.45
CA ILE A 64 5.61 -0.42 2.45
C ILE A 64 5.08 -0.30 3.88
N SER A 65 5.64 -1.06 4.83
CA SER A 65 5.26 -0.99 6.24
C SER A 65 5.50 0.42 6.82
N GLU A 66 6.62 1.04 6.49
CA GLU A 66 6.92 2.41 6.90
C GLU A 66 5.93 3.42 6.32
N VAL A 67 5.53 3.30 5.04
CA VAL A 67 4.52 4.18 4.44
C VAL A 67 3.17 4.07 5.16
N VAL A 68 2.79 2.88 5.62
CA VAL A 68 1.55 2.70 6.41
C VAL A 68 1.66 3.33 7.80
N GLN A 69 2.84 3.27 8.43
CA GLN A 69 3.08 3.80 9.78
C GLN A 69 3.38 5.31 9.82
N ASP A 70 3.82 5.88 8.70
CA ASP A 70 4.25 7.28 8.62
C ASP A 70 3.05 8.24 8.78
N PRO A 71 3.04 9.09 9.82
CA PRO A 71 1.93 10.03 10.06
C PRO A 71 1.84 11.13 8.99
N ASN A 72 2.84 11.30 8.14
CA ASN A 72 2.80 12.25 7.02
C ASN A 72 2.24 11.63 5.73
N SER A 73 2.07 10.30 5.68
CA SER A 73 1.45 9.63 4.54
C SER A 73 0.03 10.11 4.32
N GLN A 74 -0.38 10.20 3.05
CA GLN A 74 -1.70 10.67 2.67
C GLN A 74 -2.68 9.51 2.58
N TRP A 75 -3.69 9.53 3.45
CA TRP A 75 -4.74 8.51 3.49
C TRP A 75 -6.01 9.02 2.79
N VAL A 76 -6.52 8.24 1.83
CA VAL A 76 -7.73 8.55 1.08
C VAL A 76 -8.63 7.31 1.00
N GLN A 77 -9.85 7.43 1.54
CA GLN A 77 -10.84 6.36 1.42
C GLN A 77 -11.24 6.17 -0.05
N ARG A 78 -11.25 4.93 -0.53
CA ARG A 78 -11.52 4.59 -1.93
C ARG A 78 -12.87 3.92 -2.14
N THR A 79 -13.41 3.28 -1.11
CA THR A 79 -14.70 2.57 -1.18
C THR A 79 -15.54 2.80 0.06
N GLY A 80 -16.85 2.62 -0.07
CA GLY A 80 -17.80 2.84 1.03
C GLY A 80 -18.15 4.31 1.25
N GLN A 81 -19.05 4.55 2.20
CA GLN A 81 -19.40 5.90 2.62
C GLN A 81 -18.25 6.50 3.45
N PRO A 82 -17.99 7.83 3.37
CA PRO A 82 -16.95 8.48 4.17
C PRO A 82 -17.05 8.11 5.66
N GLY A 83 -15.95 7.62 6.23
CA GLY A 83 -15.86 7.22 7.65
C GLY A 83 -16.47 5.84 7.98
N ALA A 84 -17.10 5.15 7.04
CA ALA A 84 -17.62 3.81 7.27
C ALA A 84 -16.49 2.77 7.30
N LYS A 85 -16.63 1.73 8.14
CA LYS A 85 -15.72 0.56 8.16
C LYS A 85 -16.04 -0.47 7.07
N TYR A 86 -17.31 -0.55 6.67
CA TYR A 86 -17.78 -1.47 5.65
C TYR A 86 -18.61 -0.73 4.59
N THR A 87 -18.53 -1.22 3.36
CA THR A 87 -19.42 -0.82 2.26
C THR A 87 -20.85 -1.29 2.50
N ILE A 88 -21.81 -0.77 1.73
CA ILE A 88 -23.22 -1.24 1.79
C ILE A 88 -23.38 -2.74 1.48
N ALA A 89 -22.41 -3.32 0.77
CA ALA A 89 -22.37 -4.75 0.43
C ALA A 89 -21.65 -5.59 1.49
N GLY A 90 -21.34 -5.03 2.66
CA GLY A 90 -20.69 -5.73 3.77
C GLY A 90 -19.19 -5.99 3.60
N LYS A 91 -18.57 -5.49 2.52
CA LYS A 91 -17.11 -5.62 2.31
C LYS A 91 -16.33 -4.57 3.12
N PRO A 92 -15.16 -4.87 3.69
CA PRO A 92 -14.27 -3.88 4.31
C PRO A 92 -13.99 -2.72 3.36
N VAL A 93 -13.92 -1.49 3.89
CA VAL A 93 -13.52 -0.34 3.08
C VAL A 93 -12.04 -0.38 2.74
N ARG A 94 -11.72 0.14 1.55
CA ARG A 94 -10.35 0.26 1.09
C ARG A 94 -9.85 1.68 1.26
N TRP A 95 -8.63 1.80 1.74
CA TRP A 95 -7.89 3.04 1.83
C TRP A 95 -6.69 2.98 0.89
N GLN A 96 -6.44 4.10 0.22
CA GLN A 96 -5.20 4.37 -0.47
C GLN A 96 -4.29 5.16 0.46
N ILE A 97 -3.04 4.75 0.57
CA ILE A 97 -2.00 5.43 1.32
C ILE A 97 -0.89 5.78 0.34
N GLU A 98 -0.50 7.05 0.29
CA GLU A 98 0.61 7.52 -0.55
C GLU A 98 1.74 8.07 0.34
N GLY A 99 2.96 7.60 0.07
CA GLY A 99 4.19 8.07 0.72
C GLY A 99 5.38 7.94 -0.22
N THR A 100 6.52 8.52 0.15
CA THR A 100 7.73 8.51 -0.67
C THR A 100 8.90 7.95 0.11
N ARG A 101 9.67 7.06 -0.50
CA ARG A 101 10.95 6.54 0.02
C ARG A 101 11.97 6.60 -1.09
N ASP A 102 13.14 7.18 -0.80
CA ASP A 102 14.26 7.28 -1.76
C ASP A 102 13.81 7.70 -3.18
N SER A 103 13.08 8.82 -3.23
CA SER A 103 12.49 9.45 -4.44
C SER A 103 11.48 8.61 -5.22
N VAL A 104 11.01 7.49 -4.69
CA VAL A 104 9.96 6.65 -5.29
C VAL A 104 8.65 6.90 -4.55
N ASN A 105 7.62 7.26 -5.30
CA ASN A 105 6.26 7.39 -4.78
C ASN A 105 5.64 6.00 -4.69
N ILE A 106 5.27 5.60 -3.48
CA ILE A 106 4.68 4.30 -3.18
C ILE A 106 3.19 4.52 -2.91
N LYS A 107 2.35 3.76 -3.61
CA LYS A 107 0.93 3.64 -3.33
C LYS A 107 0.68 2.31 -2.67
N VAL A 108 0.04 2.33 -1.50
CA VAL A 108 -0.40 1.14 -0.77
C VAL A 108 -1.93 1.13 -0.71
N ILE A 109 -2.54 -0.02 -0.98
CA ILE A 109 -3.98 -0.22 -0.78
C ILE A 109 -4.18 -1.13 0.42
N VAL A 110 -5.00 -0.71 1.38
CA VAL A 110 -5.25 -1.44 2.62
C VAL A 110 -6.74 -1.61 2.90
N GLU A 111 -7.09 -2.68 3.61
CA GLU A 111 -8.39 -2.93 4.24
C GLU A 111 -8.17 -3.10 5.76
N PRO A 112 -8.34 -2.04 6.58
CA PRO A 112 -8.04 -2.11 8.02
C PRO A 112 -8.85 -3.17 8.77
N ASP A 113 -10.15 -3.30 8.45
CA ASP A 113 -11.05 -4.31 9.02
C ASP A 113 -11.16 -5.57 8.12
N GLY A 114 -10.17 -5.79 7.25
CA GLY A 114 -10.18 -6.86 6.24
C GLY A 114 -8.84 -7.56 6.14
N LYS A 115 -8.32 -7.70 4.92
CA LYS A 115 -7.08 -8.44 4.67
C LYS A 115 -5.81 -7.70 5.14
N GLY A 116 -5.91 -6.47 5.65
CA GLY A 116 -4.75 -5.62 5.88
C GLY A 116 -4.23 -5.04 4.56
N ILE A 117 -2.91 -5.07 4.33
CA ILE A 117 -2.35 -4.65 3.04
C ILE A 117 -2.83 -5.57 1.91
N ILE A 118 -3.38 -4.97 0.86
CA ILE A 118 -3.86 -5.66 -0.34
C ILE A 118 -2.79 -5.69 -1.41
N THR A 119 -2.16 -4.55 -1.68
CA THR A 119 -1.12 -4.41 -2.69
C THR A 119 -0.33 -3.13 -2.45
N ALA A 120 0.87 -3.05 -3.03
CA ALA A 120 1.67 -1.83 -3.07
C ALA A 120 2.49 -1.78 -4.35
N PHE A 121 2.66 -0.59 -4.92
CA PHE A 121 3.41 -0.40 -6.15
C PHE A 121 3.92 1.03 -6.31
N PRO A 122 4.98 1.23 -7.10
CA PRO A 122 5.48 2.57 -7.39
C PRO A 122 4.63 3.27 -8.45
N THR A 123 4.43 4.57 -8.30
CA THR A 123 3.55 5.37 -9.17
C THR A 123 4.28 6.36 -10.08
N ASN A 124 5.56 6.61 -9.82
CA ASN A 124 6.41 7.52 -10.60
C ASN A 124 7.53 6.78 -11.37
N LEU A 125 7.36 5.48 -11.61
CA LEU A 125 8.26 4.65 -12.41
C LEU A 125 7.52 4.14 -13.65
N PRO A 126 8.23 3.92 -14.78
CA PRO A 126 7.63 3.42 -16.00
C PRO A 126 7.03 2.03 -15.79
N LYS A 127 6.04 1.70 -16.62
CA LYS A 127 5.49 0.35 -16.71
C LYS A 127 6.31 -0.48 -17.68
N ASN A 128 6.40 -1.77 -17.40
CA ASN A 128 6.93 -2.75 -18.33
C ASN A 128 6.11 -2.78 -19.62
N PRO A 129 6.78 -3.02 -20.78
CA PRO A 129 6.14 -3.09 -22.08
C PRO A 129 5.08 -4.20 -22.19
#